data_AF-A0A6V7K649-F1
#
_entry.id   AF-A0A6V7K649-F1
#
_cell.length_a   1.000
_cell.length_b   1.000
_cell.length_c   1.000
_cell.angle_alpha   90.00
_cell.angle_beta   90.00
_cell.angle_gamma   90.00
#
_symmetry.space_group_name_H-M   'P 1'
#
loop_
_entity.id
_entity.type
_entity.pdbx_description
1 polymer ?
#
loop_
_entity_poly.entity_id
_entity_poly.type
_entity_poly.pdbx_seq_one_letter_code
_entity_poly.pdbx_strand_id
1 'polypeptide(L)'
;LDTMQAYTTYFELSKAMADEGVMMVTSDFESMKNISETYVKKIVQPLYVVVLASSADLDMYIASTREWFDLADYRLFLIFTSDLKPKHCDFCRRPTHNIFNLKFKSRMFVSCCESNDIQEWWADNEGIEMPLNRNEKFGRWISDERRIQWNVKNSLYERRSTLGHRSLRIAIVD
;
A
#
# COMPACT_ATOMS: atom_id res chain seq x y z
N LEU A 1 -21.90 -0.63 1.54
CA LEU A 1 -22.39 0.56 0.83
C LEU A 1 -23.37 0.12 -0.25
N ASP A 2 -24.42 0.91 -0.51
CA ASP A 2 -25.25 0.74 -1.71
C ASP A 2 -24.43 1.14 -2.95
N THR A 3 -24.55 0.40 -4.05
CA THR A 3 -23.70 0.52 -5.26
C THR A 3 -23.78 1.93 -5.85
N MET A 4 -24.95 2.56 -5.81
CA MET A 4 -25.16 3.92 -6.32
C MET A 4 -24.45 4.99 -5.47
N GLN A 5 -24.39 4.79 -4.15
CA GLN A 5 -23.66 5.68 -3.24
C GLN A 5 -22.15 5.59 -3.44
N ALA A 6 -21.64 4.39 -3.71
CA ALA A 6 -20.22 4.17 -3.98
C ALA A 6 -19.78 4.90 -5.26
N TYR A 7 -20.53 4.78 -6.35
CA TYR A 7 -20.22 5.49 -7.60
C TYR A 7 -20.26 7.01 -7.45
N THR A 8 -21.23 7.54 -6.71
CA THR A 8 -21.33 8.98 -6.44
C THR A 8 -20.09 9.47 -5.68
N THR A 9 -19.69 8.74 -4.64
CA THR A 9 -18.49 9.04 -3.84
C THR A 9 -17.22 9.05 -4.71
N TYR A 10 -17.06 8.04 -5.57
CA TYR A 10 -15.90 7.94 -6.46
C TYR A 10 -15.86 9.05 -7.52
N PHE A 11 -17.02 9.44 -8.05
CA PHE A 11 -17.12 10.55 -8.99
C PHE A 11 -16.73 11.88 -8.34
N GLU A 12 -17.28 12.17 -7.15
CA GLU A 12 -16.95 13.38 -6.40
C GLU A 12 -15.46 13.44 -6.04
N LEU A 13 -14.90 12.32 -5.60
CA LEU A 13 -13.47 12.21 -5.31
C LEU A 13 -12.64 12.44 -6.57
N SER A 14 -12.97 11.81 -7.68
CA SER A 14 -12.25 12.00 -8.95
C SER A 14 -12.28 13.45 -9.41
N LYS A 15 -13.40 14.15 -9.23
CA LYS A 15 -13.53 15.56 -9.55
C LYS A 15 -12.65 16.43 -8.65
N ALA A 16 -12.71 16.22 -7.33
CA ALA A 16 -11.90 16.96 -6.38
C ALA A 16 -10.39 16.76 -6.62
N MET A 17 -9.95 15.54 -6.95
CA MET A 17 -8.55 15.28 -7.29
C MET A 17 -8.14 15.98 -8.60
N ALA A 18 -9.02 16.00 -9.60
CA ALA A 18 -8.76 16.68 -10.87
C ALA A 18 -8.65 18.20 -10.70
N ASP A 19 -9.45 18.80 -9.81
CA ASP A 19 -9.36 20.24 -9.46
C ASP A 19 -7.99 20.58 -8.85
N GLU A 20 -7.34 19.61 -8.17
CA GLU A 20 -5.97 19.70 -7.65
C GLU A 20 -4.89 19.24 -8.65
N GLY A 21 -5.26 18.99 -9.92
CA GLY A 21 -4.34 18.54 -10.97
C GLY A 21 -3.89 17.08 -10.85
N VAL A 22 -4.56 16.26 -10.04
CA VAL A 22 -4.26 14.84 -9.86
C VAL A 22 -5.25 13.98 -10.63
N MET A 23 -4.75 13.25 -11.63
CA MET A 23 -5.57 12.30 -12.38
C MET A 23 -5.84 11.04 -11.54
N MET A 24 -7.11 10.71 -11.39
CA MET A 24 -7.57 9.51 -10.70
C MET A 24 -8.43 8.65 -11.62
N VAL A 25 -8.28 7.33 -11.51
CA VAL A 25 -9.17 6.36 -12.15
C VAL A 25 -9.58 5.35 -11.08
N THR A 26 -10.89 5.11 -10.97
CA THR A 26 -11.43 4.04 -10.13
C THR A 26 -11.72 2.83 -10.98
N SER A 27 -11.27 1.66 -10.54
CA SER A 27 -11.48 0.40 -11.24
C SER A 27 -11.70 -0.74 -10.25
N ASP A 28 -12.32 -1.81 -10.70
CA ASP A 28 -12.27 -3.09 -10.01
C ASP A 28 -10.87 -3.74 -10.11
N PHE A 29 -10.67 -4.84 -9.40
CA PHE A 29 -9.41 -5.57 -9.36
C PHE A 29 -9.02 -6.20 -10.70
N GLU A 30 -10.00 -6.66 -11.48
CA GLU A 30 -9.75 -7.26 -12.80
C GLU A 30 -9.18 -6.21 -13.77
N SER A 31 -9.80 -5.04 -13.79
CA SER A 31 -9.39 -3.89 -14.57
C SER A 31 -8.06 -3.29 -14.09
N MET A 32 -7.75 -3.40 -12.79
CA MET A 32 -6.48 -2.93 -12.22
C MET A 32 -5.27 -3.57 -12.91
N LYS A 33 -5.38 -4.85 -13.31
CA LYS A 33 -4.32 -5.55 -14.04
C LYS A 33 -3.99 -4.85 -15.36
N ASN A 34 -5.00 -4.61 -16.20
CA ASN A 34 -4.79 -3.98 -17.52
C ASN A 34 -4.23 -2.57 -17.40
N ILE A 35 -4.69 -1.81 -16.40
CA ILE A 35 -4.15 -0.49 -16.08
C ILE A 35 -2.68 -0.64 -15.67
N SER A 36 -2.36 -1.58 -14.79
CA SER A 36 -0.98 -1.80 -14.31
C SER A 36 -0.01 -2.14 -15.42
N GLU A 37 -0.38 -3.04 -16.34
CA GLU A 37 0.44 -3.44 -17.49
C GLU A 37 0.76 -2.26 -18.42
N THR A 38 -0.16 -1.28 -18.52
CA THR A 38 0.05 -0.05 -19.31
C THR A 38 1.18 0.82 -18.74
N TYR A 39 1.47 0.73 -17.44
CA TYR A 39 2.47 1.56 -16.75
C TYR A 39 3.78 0.84 -16.44
N VAL A 40 3.86 -0.50 -16.56
CA VAL A 40 5.08 -1.28 -16.26
C VAL A 40 6.35 -0.73 -16.93
N LYS A 41 6.23 -0.22 -18.17
CA LYS A 41 7.36 0.31 -18.95
C LYS A 41 7.42 1.83 -19.02
N LYS A 42 6.54 2.53 -18.30
CA LYS A 42 6.48 3.99 -18.32
C LYS A 42 7.31 4.56 -17.17
N ILE A 43 7.85 5.75 -17.40
CA ILE A 43 8.59 6.51 -16.36
C ILE A 43 7.65 6.87 -15.19
N VAL A 44 6.37 7.11 -15.50
CA VAL A 44 5.35 7.45 -14.50
C VAL A 44 4.91 6.19 -13.76
N GLN A 45 5.12 6.17 -12.45
CA GLN A 45 4.64 5.14 -11.53
C GLN A 45 3.41 5.66 -10.77
N PRO A 46 2.19 5.22 -11.12
CA PRO A 46 0.99 5.62 -10.38
C PRO A 46 0.98 5.05 -8.95
N LEU A 47 0.25 5.74 -8.07
CA LEU A 47 -0.10 5.23 -6.75
C LEU A 47 -1.39 4.43 -6.86
N TYR A 48 -1.34 3.14 -6.53
CA TYR A 48 -2.51 2.28 -6.44
C TYR A 48 -3.06 2.34 -5.02
N VAL A 49 -4.27 2.85 -4.85
CA VAL A 49 -4.96 2.86 -3.56
C VAL A 49 -5.97 1.70 -3.56
N VAL A 50 -5.75 0.73 -2.67
CA VAL A 50 -6.59 -0.46 -2.54
C VAL A 50 -7.34 -0.39 -1.22
N VAL A 51 -8.67 -0.29 -1.30
CA VAL A 51 -9.54 -0.28 -0.13
C VAL A 51 -10.08 -1.68 0.10
N LEU A 52 -9.76 -2.26 1.26
CA LEU A 52 -10.19 -3.58 1.68
C LEU A 52 -11.29 -3.41 2.72
N ALA A 53 -12.55 -3.49 2.28
CA ALA A 53 -13.72 -3.27 3.12
C ALA A 53 -14.34 -4.59 3.62
N SER A 54 -14.03 -5.70 2.96
CA SER A 54 -14.59 -7.01 3.29
C SER A 54 -13.51 -8.11 3.29
N SER A 55 -13.85 -9.26 3.87
CA SER A 55 -12.97 -10.44 3.81
C SER A 55 -12.79 -10.93 2.37
N ALA A 56 -13.83 -10.79 1.54
CA ALA A 56 -13.77 -11.16 0.13
C ALA A 56 -12.80 -10.25 -0.65
N ASP A 57 -12.75 -8.95 -0.32
CA ASP A 57 -11.81 -8.01 -0.96
C ASP A 57 -10.37 -8.40 -0.64
N LEU A 58 -10.11 -8.78 0.61
CA LEU A 58 -8.79 -9.24 1.05
C LEU A 58 -8.40 -10.53 0.33
N ASP A 59 -9.28 -11.54 0.30
CA ASP A 59 -9.01 -12.82 -0.36
C ASP A 59 -8.77 -12.65 -1.87
N MET A 60 -9.57 -11.81 -2.53
CA MET A 60 -9.41 -11.47 -3.94
C MET A 60 -8.08 -10.75 -4.19
N TYR A 61 -7.74 -9.76 -3.37
CA TYR A 61 -6.48 -9.05 -3.50
C TYR A 61 -5.27 -9.97 -3.28
N ILE A 62 -5.31 -10.86 -2.29
CA ILE A 62 -4.27 -11.88 -2.07
C ILE A 62 -4.10 -12.75 -3.33
N ALA A 63 -5.21 -13.25 -3.90
CA ALA A 63 -5.15 -14.04 -5.12
C ALA A 63 -4.51 -13.25 -6.27
N SER A 64 -4.95 -12.01 -6.51
CA SER A 64 -4.41 -11.16 -7.58
C SER A 64 -2.91 -10.86 -7.42
N THR A 65 -2.44 -10.60 -6.20
CA THR A 65 -1.00 -10.34 -5.94
C THR A 65 -0.11 -11.54 -6.20
N ARG A 66 -0.64 -12.76 -6.07
CA ARG A 66 0.12 -13.99 -6.33
C ARG A 66 0.14 -14.38 -7.80
N GLU A 67 -0.94 -14.12 -8.52
CA GLU A 67 -1.07 -14.60 -9.89
C GLU A 67 -0.49 -13.63 -10.93
N TRP A 68 -0.68 -12.31 -10.77
CA TRP A 68 -0.48 -11.38 -11.89
C TRP A 68 0.48 -10.22 -11.61
N PHE A 69 0.91 -10.01 -10.37
CA PHE A 69 1.61 -8.78 -9.96
C PHE A 69 3.06 -9.04 -9.52
N ASP A 70 4.03 -8.46 -10.23
CA ASP A 70 5.32 -8.15 -9.61
C ASP A 70 5.20 -6.83 -8.84
N LEU A 71 4.73 -6.87 -7.58
CA LEU A 71 4.52 -5.69 -6.72
C LEU A 71 5.76 -4.81 -6.53
N ALA A 72 6.93 -5.30 -6.93
CA ALA A 72 8.16 -4.55 -6.89
C ALA A 72 8.14 -3.21 -7.64
N ASP A 73 7.41 -3.13 -8.75
CA ASP A 73 7.50 -1.98 -9.66
C ASP A 73 6.38 -0.95 -9.40
N TYR A 74 5.56 -1.20 -8.38
CA TYR A 74 4.37 -0.45 -8.07
C TYR A 74 4.47 0.26 -6.72
N ARG A 75 3.77 1.39 -6.61
CA ARG A 75 3.54 2.09 -5.34
C ARG A 75 2.11 1.79 -4.91
N LEU A 76 1.97 1.13 -3.77
CA LEU A 76 0.68 0.69 -3.27
C LEU A 76 0.39 1.34 -1.93
N PHE A 77 -0.88 1.70 -1.73
CA PHE A 77 -1.41 2.07 -0.43
C PHE A 77 -2.65 1.23 -0.15
N LEU A 78 -2.52 0.29 0.80
CA LEU A 78 -3.61 -0.57 1.26
C LEU A 78 -4.29 0.08 2.44
N ILE A 79 -5.62 0.13 2.39
CA ILE A 79 -6.46 0.65 3.46
C ILE A 79 -7.37 -0.48 3.92
N PHE A 80 -7.09 -1.03 5.10
CA PHE A 80 -7.99 -1.96 5.78
C PHE A 80 -9.05 -1.13 6.48
N THR A 81 -10.33 -1.26 6.13
CA THR A 81 -11.38 -0.49 6.80
C THR A 81 -11.74 -1.07 8.17
N SER A 82 -12.43 -0.28 9.00
CA SER A 82 -12.96 -0.72 10.30
C SER A 82 -14.04 -1.81 10.19
N ASP A 83 -14.62 -2.00 9.02
CA ASP A 83 -15.69 -2.99 8.79
C ASP A 83 -15.15 -4.43 8.73
N LEU A 84 -13.83 -4.59 8.66
CA LEU A 84 -13.17 -5.90 8.67
C LEU A 84 -13.25 -6.57 10.04
N LYS A 85 -13.34 -7.91 10.01
CA LYS A 85 -13.27 -8.73 11.23
C LYS A 85 -11.97 -8.44 12.02
N PRO A 86 -12.00 -8.47 13.36
CA PRO A 86 -10.84 -8.16 14.21
C PRO A 86 -9.55 -8.88 13.80
N LYS A 87 -9.66 -10.16 13.40
CA LYS A 87 -8.53 -10.96 12.92
C LYS A 87 -7.77 -10.35 11.74
N HIS A 88 -8.44 -9.63 10.84
CA HIS A 88 -7.80 -8.97 9.70
C HIS A 88 -7.13 -7.66 10.12
N CYS A 89 -7.73 -6.91 11.03
CA CYS A 89 -7.08 -5.75 11.64
C CYS A 89 -5.83 -6.15 12.41
N ASP A 90 -5.87 -7.29 13.11
CA ASP A 90 -4.71 -7.82 13.83
C ASP A 90 -3.61 -8.28 12.87
N PHE A 91 -3.98 -8.96 11.78
CA PHE A 91 -3.04 -9.27 10.70
C PHE A 91 -2.43 -8.00 10.10
N CYS A 92 -3.22 -6.96 9.84
CA CYS A 92 -2.69 -5.68 9.37
C CYS A 92 -1.71 -5.06 10.37
N ARG A 93 -1.98 -5.13 11.66
CA ARG A 93 -1.05 -4.56 12.66
C ARG A 93 0.21 -5.42 12.84
N ARG A 94 0.10 -6.73 12.61
CA ARG A 94 1.14 -7.73 12.86
C ARG A 94 1.07 -8.83 11.80
N PRO A 95 1.52 -8.56 10.58
CA PRO A 95 1.52 -9.57 9.53
C PRO A 95 2.52 -10.66 9.89
N THR A 96 2.10 -11.92 9.82
CA THR A 96 2.95 -13.07 10.21
C THR A 96 3.55 -13.82 9.02
N HIS A 97 3.08 -13.57 7.80
CA HIS A 97 3.52 -14.27 6.59
C HIS A 97 3.41 -13.36 5.36
N ASN A 98 4.28 -13.56 4.36
CA ASN A 98 4.28 -12.83 3.09
C ASN A 98 3.13 -13.24 2.16
N ILE A 99 1.89 -12.97 2.57
CA ILE A 99 0.71 -13.40 1.81
C ILE A 99 0.52 -12.65 0.50
N PHE A 100 1.04 -11.42 0.42
CA PHE A 100 0.97 -10.56 -0.77
C PHE A 100 2.16 -10.72 -1.71
N ASN A 101 3.09 -11.65 -1.46
CA ASN A 101 4.27 -11.84 -2.31
C ASN A 101 5.11 -10.56 -2.47
N LEU A 102 5.28 -9.81 -1.37
CA LEU A 102 6.14 -8.64 -1.31
C LEU A 102 7.60 -9.02 -1.58
N LYS A 103 8.36 -8.05 -2.10
CA LYS A 103 9.80 -8.16 -2.34
C LYS A 103 10.53 -7.02 -1.65
N PHE A 104 11.86 -7.13 -1.59
CA PHE A 104 12.70 -6.10 -0.98
C PHE A 104 12.58 -4.73 -1.66
N LYS A 105 12.25 -4.67 -2.95
CA LYS A 105 12.03 -3.42 -3.68
C LYS A 105 10.59 -2.90 -3.65
N SER A 106 9.63 -3.68 -3.13
CA SER A 106 8.21 -3.31 -3.08
C SER A 106 7.98 -2.05 -2.25
N ARG A 107 7.10 -1.16 -2.73
CA ARG A 107 6.72 0.09 -2.05
C ARG A 107 5.26 -0.01 -1.63
N MET A 108 5.01 -0.63 -0.48
CA MET A 108 3.67 -0.81 0.05
C MET A 108 3.49 -0.03 1.35
N PHE A 109 2.51 0.87 1.35
CA PHE A 109 2.01 1.55 2.54
C PHE A 109 0.73 0.88 3.00
N VAL A 110 0.51 0.83 4.30
CA VAL A 110 -0.65 0.18 4.90
C VAL A 110 -1.23 1.05 6.01
N SER A 111 -2.55 1.25 5.96
CA SER A 111 -3.37 1.78 7.04
C SER A 111 -4.28 0.69 7.58
N CYS A 112 -4.35 0.57 8.91
CA CYS A 112 -5.00 -0.55 9.60
C CYS A 112 -6.24 -0.15 10.39
N CYS A 113 -7.43 -0.35 9.81
CA CYS A 113 -8.72 -0.17 10.47
C CYS A 113 -8.80 1.22 11.13
N GLU A 114 -9.03 1.29 12.44
CA GLU A 114 -9.14 2.54 13.20
C GLU A 114 -7.79 3.24 13.51
N SER A 115 -6.69 2.74 12.94
CA SER A 115 -5.36 3.33 13.12
C SER A 115 -5.17 4.51 12.19
N ASN A 116 -4.79 5.66 12.75
CA ASN A 116 -4.27 6.78 11.97
C ASN A 116 -2.82 6.58 11.53
N ASP A 117 -2.12 5.57 12.05
CA ASP A 117 -0.75 5.29 11.65
C ASP A 117 -0.69 4.62 10.28
N ILE A 118 0.26 5.08 9.47
CA ILE A 118 0.64 4.48 8.20
C ILE A 118 1.97 3.74 8.39
N GLN A 119 1.99 2.50 7.93
CA GLN A 119 3.13 1.61 8.01
C GLN A 119 3.68 1.35 6.62
N GLU A 120 4.98 1.07 6.52
CA GLU A 120 5.60 0.55 5.30
C GLU A 120 5.80 -0.95 5.46
N TRP A 121 5.37 -1.74 4.48
CA TRP A 121 5.64 -3.17 4.41
C TRP A 121 6.56 -3.50 3.24
N TRP A 122 7.47 -4.42 3.49
CA TRP A 122 8.31 -5.07 2.49
C TRP A 122 8.61 -6.49 2.94
N ALA A 123 9.36 -7.24 2.16
CA ALA A 123 9.78 -8.58 2.55
C ALA A 123 11.18 -8.86 2.05
N ASP A 124 11.90 -9.69 2.79
CA ASP A 124 13.11 -10.34 2.30
C ASP A 124 12.88 -11.83 2.07
N ASN A 125 13.95 -12.61 2.01
CA ASN A 125 13.89 -14.06 1.80
C ASN A 125 13.38 -14.82 3.04
N GLU A 126 13.35 -14.20 4.22
CA GLU A 126 12.98 -14.82 5.49
C GLU A 126 11.51 -14.54 5.86
N GLY A 127 10.92 -13.46 5.34
CA GLY A 127 9.50 -13.18 5.54
C GLY A 127 9.11 -11.73 5.27
N ILE A 128 7.95 -11.33 5.81
CA ILE A 128 7.57 -9.91 5.82
C ILE A 128 8.45 -9.18 6.82
N GLU A 129 9.02 -8.08 6.34
CA GLU A 129 9.78 -7.15 7.13
C GLU A 129 9.00 -5.83 7.25
N MET A 130 9.10 -5.25 8.44
CA MET A 130 8.53 -3.96 8.78
C MET A 130 9.67 -3.11 9.36
N PRO A 131 9.71 -1.78 9.14
CA PRO A 131 10.79 -0.94 9.65
C PRO A 131 11.03 -1.24 11.13
N LEU A 132 12.30 -1.53 11.43
CA LEU A 132 12.85 -2.28 12.58
C LEU A 132 12.52 -1.76 13.98
N ASN A 133 11.74 -0.70 14.10
CA ASN A 133 11.16 -0.25 15.34
C ASN A 133 9.63 -0.23 15.14
N ARG A 134 8.89 -1.17 15.76
CA ARG A 134 7.40 -1.15 15.79
C ARG A 134 6.80 0.21 16.24
N ASN A 135 7.64 1.08 16.81
CA ASN A 135 7.31 2.42 17.29
C ASN A 135 7.59 3.53 16.26
N GLU A 136 8.39 3.29 15.22
CA GLU A 136 8.63 4.25 14.14
C GLU A 136 7.59 4.05 13.04
N LYS A 137 6.53 4.87 13.11
CA LYS A 137 5.48 4.90 12.09
C LYS A 137 6.00 5.62 10.86
N PHE A 138 5.74 5.10 9.67
CA PHE A 138 6.17 5.71 8.41
C PHE A 138 5.52 7.09 8.22
N GLY A 139 4.23 7.17 8.56
CA GLY A 139 3.50 8.43 8.65
C GLY A 139 2.27 8.29 9.52
N ARG A 140 1.54 9.40 9.65
CA ARG A 140 0.28 9.46 10.39
C ARG A 140 -0.72 10.30 9.64
N TRP A 141 -1.96 9.82 9.55
CA TRP A 141 -3.10 10.60 9.12
C TRP A 141 -3.51 11.58 10.23
N ILE A 142 -3.53 12.88 9.91
CA ILE A 142 -3.98 13.94 10.80
C ILE A 142 -5.37 14.37 10.32
N SER A 143 -6.42 13.91 11.01
CA SER A 143 -7.82 14.12 10.63
C SER A 143 -8.17 15.59 10.43
N ASP A 144 -7.75 16.42 11.38
CA ASP A 144 -8.15 17.83 11.46
C ASP A 144 -7.54 18.64 10.31
N GLU A 145 -6.37 18.22 9.86
CA GLU A 145 -5.61 18.86 8.79
C GLU A 145 -5.78 18.14 7.44
N ARG A 146 -6.54 17.04 7.40
CA ARG A 146 -6.77 16.19 6.20
C ARG A 146 -5.49 15.85 5.44
N ARG A 147 -4.40 15.59 6.15
CA ARG A 147 -3.09 15.33 5.55
C ARG A 147 -2.35 14.20 6.22
N ILE A 148 -1.41 13.63 5.47
CA ILE A 148 -0.43 12.69 6.00
C ILE A 148 0.78 13.48 6.49
N GLN A 149 1.12 13.29 7.75
CA GLN A 149 2.42 13.67 8.30
C GLN A 149 3.39 12.50 8.11
N TRP A 150 4.39 12.67 7.24
CA TRP A 150 5.44 11.69 7.03
C TRP A 150 6.55 11.84 8.07
N ASN A 151 6.97 10.75 8.69
CA ASN A 151 7.99 10.77 9.75
C ASN A 151 9.37 10.35 9.24
N VAL A 152 9.45 9.84 8.01
CA VAL A 152 10.70 9.37 7.39
C VAL A 152 11.32 10.44 6.49
N LYS A 153 12.65 10.61 6.60
CA LYS A 153 13.44 11.51 5.76
C LYS A 153 14.43 10.79 4.84
N ASN A 154 14.79 9.55 5.19
CA ASN A 154 15.78 8.75 4.46
C ASN A 154 15.12 8.10 3.23
N SER A 155 15.91 7.79 2.21
CA SER A 155 15.49 7.05 1.02
C SER A 155 15.06 5.61 1.34
N LEU A 156 14.43 4.94 0.37
CA LEU A 156 13.96 3.55 0.53
C LEU A 156 15.07 2.61 1.01
N TYR A 157 16.23 2.65 0.36
CA TYR A 157 17.32 1.72 0.62
C TYR A 157 18.06 2.06 1.91
N GLU A 158 18.22 3.35 2.24
CA GLU A 158 18.81 3.76 3.52
C GLU A 158 18.00 3.26 4.73
N ARG A 159 16.67 3.18 4.61
CA ARG A 159 15.82 2.61 5.67
C ARG A 159 15.87 1.09 5.73
N ARG A 160 16.19 0.43 4.61
CA ARG A 160 16.24 -1.03 4.48
C ARG A 160 17.70 -1.50 4.48
N SER A 161 18.45 -1.08 5.49
CA SER A 161 19.90 -1.31 5.58
C SER A 161 20.29 -2.74 6.01
N THR A 162 19.31 -3.59 6.35
CA THR A 162 19.51 -4.97 6.77
C THR A 162 18.57 -5.92 6.04
N LEU A 163 19.06 -7.11 5.69
CA LEU A 163 18.29 -8.20 5.07
C LEU A 163 18.69 -9.51 5.75
N GLY A 164 17.77 -10.18 6.43
CA GLY A 164 18.05 -11.42 7.20
C GLY A 164 19.27 -11.29 8.12
N HIS A 165 19.30 -10.26 8.97
CA HIS A 165 20.43 -9.92 9.85
C HIS A 165 21.77 -9.57 9.16
N ARG A 166 21.82 -9.45 7.83
CA ARG A 166 23.01 -9.03 7.08
C ARG A 166 22.90 -7.56 6.70
N SER A 167 23.96 -6.79 6.93
CA SER A 167 24.02 -5.40 6.47
C SER A 167 24.16 -5.32 4.96
N LEU A 168 23.31 -4.53 4.31
CA LEU A 168 23.41 -4.24 2.89
C LEU A 168 24.35 -3.04 2.67
N ARG A 169 25.30 -3.18 1.75
CA ARG A 169 26.08 -2.05 1.24
C ARG A 169 25.38 -1.53 -0.01
N ILE A 170 24.78 -0.36 0.09
CA ILE A 170 24.06 0.28 -1.00
C ILE A 170 25.01 1.26 -1.69
N ALA A 171 25.23 1.08 -2.98
CA ALA A 171 25.87 2.07 -3.83
C ALA A 171 24.75 2.82 -4.57
N ILE A 172 24.62 4.11 -4.31
CA ILE A 172 23.75 5.01 -5.06
C ILE A 172 24.62 5.61 -6.17
N VAL A 173 24.19 5.45 -7.42
CA VAL A 173 24.84 6.09 -8.57
C VAL A 173 23.90 7.20 -9.00
N ASP A 174 24.39 8.44 -8.90
CA ASP A 174 23.71 9.65 -9.39
C ASP A 174 23.84 9.78 -10.92
#